data_AF-A0A852B9I9-F1
#
_entry.id   AF-A0A852B9I9-F1
#
_cell.length_a   1.000
_cell.length_b   1.000
_cell.length_c   1.000
_cell.angle_alpha   90.00
_cell.angle_beta   90.00
_cell.angle_gamma   90.00
#
_symmetry.space_group_name_H-M   'P 1'
#
loop_
_entity.id
_entity.type
_entity.pdbx_description
1 polymer ?
#
loop_
_entity_poly.entity_id
_entity_poly.type
_entity_poly.pdbx_seq_one_letter_code
_entity_poly.pdbx_strand_id
1 'polypeptide(L)'
;VFAGTIHIYTICRHLMVRGQSAKVLEYLLWASICMESSIPLLSVHYLTWRATLYTAVSQCYFDCQAGIHGEIFARRGLIKIDELKKLEDISSSLEDTEREKIFREATLKMSVMIFKRAVYESRRKSNSFRRESKVNPRKAVNLSWPRTTTERLLVAMFDGAAAQFLAILEALSDRSRNLLPPHPPVPEEIEIRDVTSELFSAGLEILSGNSLKKQKQNIFVITAGENGVSGDAAVKFVKLAFSYEEWNVFYSSFKFVGNFLQAQDDPTWKKAEIELKLLTLMQPIVFPGKFERSFSISDDDNSKECSTPQGSETTQTIRSECCSESLKPGDPFHDLRILATTVFSCVSTSEQVIPGFEIFLLDVSLNL
;
A
#
# COMPACT_ATOMS: atom_id res chain seq x y z
N VAL A 1 23.70 -23.27 -10.04
CA VAL A 1 22.69 -23.04 -8.99
C VAL A 1 22.17 -21.59 -9.02
N PHE A 2 23.01 -20.58 -8.78
CA PHE A 2 22.62 -19.16 -8.80
C PHE A 2 21.81 -18.73 -10.04
N ALA A 3 22.34 -18.95 -11.26
CA ALA A 3 21.60 -18.60 -12.48
C ALA A 3 20.23 -19.30 -12.57
N GLY A 4 20.12 -20.55 -12.09
CA GLY A 4 18.85 -21.28 -12.06
C GLY A 4 17.82 -20.63 -11.12
N THR A 5 18.24 -20.11 -9.97
CA THR A 5 17.32 -19.42 -9.05
C THR A 5 16.80 -18.11 -9.63
N ILE A 6 17.61 -17.40 -10.42
CA ILE A 6 17.18 -16.21 -11.18
C ILE A 6 16.06 -16.58 -12.16
N HIS A 7 16.26 -17.59 -13.00
CA HIS A 7 15.26 -17.99 -14.00
C HIS A 7 13.94 -18.44 -13.36
N ILE A 8 14.02 -19.23 -12.29
CA ILE A 8 12.84 -19.64 -11.51
C ILE A 8 12.12 -18.40 -10.99
N TYR A 9 12.84 -17.51 -10.32
CA TYR A 9 12.25 -16.29 -9.78
C TYR A 9 11.58 -15.43 -10.86
N THR A 10 12.20 -15.24 -12.03
CA THR A 10 11.61 -14.45 -13.13
C THR A 10 10.26 -15.01 -13.58
N ILE A 11 10.16 -16.33 -13.75
CA ILE A 11 8.91 -17.00 -14.11
C ILE A 11 7.91 -16.88 -12.96
N CYS A 12 8.36 -17.14 -11.73
CA CYS A 12 7.52 -17.08 -10.54
C CYS A 12 6.96 -15.67 -10.33
N ARG A 13 7.75 -14.61 -10.49
CA ARG A 13 7.33 -13.20 -10.37
C ARG A 13 6.15 -12.91 -11.30
N HIS A 14 6.24 -13.31 -12.57
CA HIS A 14 5.16 -13.11 -13.54
C HIS A 14 3.87 -13.83 -13.14
N LEU A 15 3.99 -15.07 -12.65
CA LEU A 15 2.86 -15.85 -12.18
C LEU A 15 2.28 -15.30 -10.87
N MET A 16 3.12 -14.80 -9.97
CA MET A 16 2.70 -14.12 -8.74
C MET A 16 1.83 -12.92 -9.10
N VAL A 17 2.28 -12.02 -9.99
CA VAL A 17 1.49 -10.86 -10.41
C VAL A 17 0.12 -11.25 -10.99
N ARG A 18 0.02 -12.43 -11.62
CA ARG A 18 -1.24 -13.01 -12.13
C ARG A 18 -2.09 -13.75 -11.07
N GLY A 19 -1.76 -13.62 -9.79
CA GLY A 19 -2.48 -14.27 -8.69
C GLY A 19 -2.22 -15.78 -8.56
N GLN A 20 -1.20 -16.32 -9.22
CA GLN A 20 -0.87 -17.75 -9.19
C GLN A 20 0.17 -18.09 -8.12
N SER A 21 0.24 -17.33 -7.03
CA SER A 21 1.27 -17.47 -5.97
C SER A 21 1.29 -18.87 -5.36
N ALA A 22 0.13 -19.52 -5.20
CA ALA A 22 0.04 -20.88 -4.69
C ALA A 22 0.82 -21.90 -5.56
N LYS A 23 0.83 -21.73 -6.89
CA LYS A 23 1.50 -22.65 -7.81
C LYS A 23 3.02 -22.49 -7.82
N VAL A 24 3.52 -21.32 -7.42
CA VAL A 24 4.94 -20.99 -7.52
C VAL A 24 5.68 -21.05 -6.18
N LEU A 25 4.96 -21.14 -5.07
CA LEU A 25 5.52 -21.13 -3.72
C LEU A 25 6.61 -22.19 -3.53
N GLU A 26 6.37 -23.43 -3.97
CA GLU A 26 7.35 -24.53 -3.84
C GLU A 26 8.64 -24.27 -4.62
N TYR A 27 8.54 -23.65 -5.80
CA TYR A 27 9.70 -23.31 -6.63
C TYR A 27 10.55 -22.19 -5.99
N LEU A 28 9.90 -21.20 -5.38
CA LEU A 28 10.59 -20.12 -4.66
C LEU A 28 11.22 -20.61 -3.35
N LEU A 29 10.57 -21.55 -2.65
CA LEU A 29 11.14 -22.23 -1.48
C LEU A 29 12.38 -23.02 -1.88
N TRP A 30 12.30 -23.80 -2.96
CA TRP A 30 13.43 -24.54 -3.50
C TRP A 30 14.59 -23.59 -3.87
N ALA A 31 14.29 -22.50 -4.58
CA ALA A 31 15.30 -21.50 -4.95
C ALA A 31 15.99 -20.88 -3.71
N SER A 32 15.21 -20.57 -2.67
CA SER A 32 15.73 -20.05 -1.40
C SER A 32 16.66 -21.06 -0.71
N ILE A 33 16.24 -22.32 -0.63
CA ILE A 33 17.03 -23.40 -0.02
C ILE A 33 18.33 -23.62 -0.81
N CYS A 34 18.28 -23.63 -2.15
CA CYS A 34 19.47 -23.79 -2.98
C CYS A 34 20.53 -22.70 -2.75
N MET A 35 20.11 -21.46 -2.52
CA MET A 35 21.02 -20.37 -2.14
C MET A 35 21.61 -20.55 -0.74
N GLU A 36 20.89 -21.22 0.16
CA GLU A 36 21.32 -21.48 1.54
C GLU A 36 22.21 -22.72 1.68
N SER A 37 22.01 -23.73 0.84
CA SER A 37 22.75 -25.01 0.92
C SER A 37 24.14 -24.96 0.28
N SER A 38 24.46 -23.91 -0.47
CA SER A 38 25.73 -23.78 -1.17
C SER A 38 26.63 -22.76 -0.47
N ILE A 39 27.71 -23.23 0.17
CA ILE A 39 28.66 -22.38 0.90
C ILE A 39 29.13 -21.16 0.08
N PRO A 40 29.50 -21.29 -1.21
CA PRO A 40 29.91 -20.13 -2.02
C PRO A 40 28.84 -19.06 -2.19
N LEU A 41 27.56 -19.42 -2.04
CA LEU A 41 26.41 -18.52 -2.19
C LEU A 41 25.95 -17.91 -0.86
N LEU A 42 26.61 -18.25 0.25
CA LEU A 42 26.28 -17.71 1.58
C LEU A 42 26.94 -16.35 1.89
N SER A 43 27.83 -15.86 1.03
CA SER A 43 28.52 -14.58 1.22
C SER A 43 27.59 -13.37 1.11
N VAL A 44 28.04 -12.21 1.60
CA VAL A 44 27.31 -10.93 1.54
C VAL A 44 26.97 -10.53 0.11
N HIS A 45 27.83 -10.88 -0.86
CA HIS A 45 27.62 -10.59 -2.28
C HIS A 45 26.26 -11.09 -2.80
N TYR A 46 25.78 -12.23 -2.29
CA TYR A 46 24.49 -12.82 -2.68
C TYR A 46 23.35 -12.51 -1.71
N LEU A 47 23.57 -11.66 -0.69
CA LEU A 47 22.59 -11.39 0.35
C LEU A 47 21.36 -10.66 -0.20
N THR A 48 21.55 -9.65 -1.05
CA THR A 48 20.45 -8.92 -1.71
C THR A 48 19.53 -9.86 -2.49
N TRP A 49 20.11 -10.83 -3.21
CA TRP A 49 19.35 -11.83 -3.95
C TRP A 49 18.60 -12.79 -3.02
N ARG A 50 19.26 -13.31 -1.98
CA ARG A 50 18.62 -14.16 -0.97
C ARG A 50 17.46 -13.44 -0.27
N ALA A 51 17.63 -12.18 0.13
CA ALA A 51 16.58 -11.38 0.72
C ALA A 51 15.38 -11.22 -0.24
N THR A 52 15.63 -11.04 -1.53
CA THR A 52 14.58 -10.95 -2.56
C THR A 52 13.80 -12.27 -2.69
N LEU A 53 14.47 -13.41 -2.70
CA LEU A 53 13.82 -14.72 -2.67
C LEU A 53 13.00 -14.91 -1.38
N TYR A 54 13.54 -14.49 -0.23
CA TYR A 54 12.83 -14.61 1.04
C TYR A 54 11.55 -13.78 1.06
N THR A 55 11.63 -12.55 0.58
CA THR A 55 10.46 -11.68 0.40
C THR A 55 9.44 -12.32 -0.53
N ALA A 56 9.87 -12.94 -1.63
CA ALA A 56 8.96 -13.57 -2.59
C ALA A 56 8.19 -14.73 -1.96
N VAL A 57 8.88 -15.58 -1.18
CA VAL A 57 8.25 -16.67 -0.44
C VAL A 57 7.26 -16.13 0.59
N SER A 58 7.66 -15.15 1.41
CA SER A 58 6.78 -14.51 2.39
C SER A 58 5.54 -13.91 1.72
N GLN A 59 5.72 -13.23 0.60
CA GLN A 59 4.61 -12.64 -0.15
C GLN A 59 3.68 -13.70 -0.74
N CYS A 60 4.20 -14.83 -1.26
CA CYS A 60 3.35 -15.93 -1.69
C CYS A 60 2.47 -16.46 -0.56
N TYR A 61 3.00 -16.58 0.66
CA TYR A 61 2.20 -16.95 1.82
C TYR A 61 1.10 -15.92 2.13
N PHE A 62 1.40 -14.62 2.06
CA PHE A 62 0.38 -13.58 2.21
C PHE A 62 -0.70 -13.67 1.13
N ASP A 63 -0.32 -13.86 -0.13
CA ASP A 63 -1.26 -14.01 -1.25
C ASP A 63 -2.16 -15.24 -1.08
N CYS A 64 -1.66 -16.30 -0.44
CA CYS A 64 -2.38 -17.53 -0.18
C CYS A 64 -3.19 -17.49 1.14
N GLN A 65 -3.39 -16.31 1.74
CA GLN A 65 -4.10 -16.15 3.02
C GLN A 65 -3.45 -16.90 4.19
N ALA A 66 -2.16 -17.21 4.06
CA ALA A 66 -1.35 -17.95 5.03
C ALA A 66 -0.36 -17.02 5.75
N GLY A 67 -0.83 -15.85 6.18
CA GLY A 67 0.04 -14.76 6.67
C GLY A 67 0.93 -15.14 7.87
N ILE A 68 0.51 -16.08 8.72
CA ILE A 68 1.35 -16.59 9.82
C ILE A 68 2.63 -17.23 9.27
N HIS A 69 2.52 -18.04 8.22
CA HIS A 69 3.67 -18.66 7.57
C HIS A 69 4.56 -17.62 6.87
N GLY A 70 3.95 -16.58 6.28
CA GLY A 70 4.69 -15.46 5.69
C GLY A 70 5.56 -14.72 6.70
N GLU A 71 5.01 -14.43 7.89
CA GLU A 71 5.75 -13.82 9.00
C GLU A 71 6.84 -14.75 9.56
N ILE A 72 6.53 -16.03 9.81
CA ILE A 72 7.50 -17.01 10.30
C ILE A 72 8.69 -17.11 9.35
N PHE A 73 8.42 -17.15 8.04
CA PHE A 73 9.48 -17.23 7.03
C PHE A 73 10.33 -15.97 7.00
N ALA A 74 9.73 -14.78 7.13
CA ALA A 74 10.46 -13.51 7.20
C ALA A 74 11.35 -13.43 8.46
N ARG A 75 10.85 -13.89 9.62
CA ARG A 75 11.64 -13.99 10.86
C ARG A 75 12.83 -14.95 10.70
N ARG A 76 12.64 -16.10 10.03
CA ARG A 76 13.74 -17.03 9.68
C ARG A 76 14.78 -16.34 8.81
N GLY A 77 14.35 -15.59 7.79
CA GLY A 77 15.23 -14.82 6.92
C GLY A 77 16.06 -13.80 7.70
N LEU A 78 15.43 -13.09 8.64
CA LEU A 78 16.10 -12.11 9.50
C LEU A 78 17.17 -12.75 10.40
N ILE A 79 16.89 -13.92 10.99
CA ILE A 79 17.87 -14.67 11.79
C ILE A 79 19.10 -15.02 10.94
N LYS A 80 18.90 -15.48 9.70
CA LYS A 80 20.00 -15.81 8.78
C LYS A 80 20.82 -14.59 8.37
N ILE A 81 20.17 -13.44 8.20
CA ILE A 81 20.86 -12.17 7.92
C ILE A 81 21.73 -11.77 9.12
N ASP A 82 21.21 -11.89 10.35
CA ASP A 82 21.94 -11.60 11.59
C ASP A 82 23.12 -12.56 11.82
N GLU A 83 22.95 -13.85 11.56
CA GLU A 83 24.02 -14.85 11.59
C GLU A 83 25.16 -14.48 10.63
N LEU A 84 24.83 -14.12 9.39
CA LEU A 84 25.82 -13.68 8.41
C LEU A 84 26.52 -12.38 8.84
N LYS A 85 25.77 -11.42 9.39
CA LYS A 85 26.34 -10.16 9.89
C LYS A 85 27.40 -10.43 10.97
N LYS A 86 27.10 -11.29 11.94
CA LYS A 86 28.05 -11.68 12.99
C LYS A 86 29.31 -12.35 12.43
N LEU A 87 29.18 -13.20 11.40
CA LEU A 87 30.33 -13.84 10.76
C LEU A 87 31.22 -12.81 10.06
N GLU A 88 30.62 -11.82 9.39
CA GLU A 88 31.34 -10.73 8.73
C GLU A 88 32.07 -9.82 9.73
N ASP A 89 31.43 -9.51 10.86
CA ASP A 89 32.00 -8.71 11.94
C ASP A 89 33.23 -9.38 12.57
N ILE A 90 33.25 -10.72 12.64
CA ILE A 90 34.43 -11.50 13.09
C ILE A 90 35.56 -11.48 12.06
N SER A 91 35.20 -11.48 10.76
CA SER A 91 36.16 -11.68 9.66
C SER A 91 36.80 -10.40 9.13
N SER A 92 36.22 -9.22 9.38
CA SER A 92 36.63 -7.97 8.73
C SER A 92 37.24 -6.95 9.69
N SER A 93 38.32 -6.28 9.25
CA SER A 93 39.09 -5.29 10.02
C SER A 93 38.73 -3.83 9.72
N LEU A 94 37.82 -3.57 8.77
CA LEU A 94 37.30 -2.23 8.45
C LEU A 94 35.81 -2.30 8.10
N GLU A 95 35.04 -1.30 8.54
CA GLU A 95 33.65 -1.08 8.14
C GLU A 95 33.60 -0.69 6.67
N ASP A 96 32.90 -1.49 5.87
CA ASP A 96 32.62 -1.18 4.47
C ASP A 96 31.20 -0.61 4.36
N THR A 97 31.12 0.65 3.92
CA THR A 97 29.86 1.37 3.73
C THR A 97 28.90 0.67 2.74
N GLU A 98 29.42 -0.12 1.79
CA GLU A 98 28.61 -0.86 0.83
C GLU A 98 27.98 -2.10 1.47
N ARG A 99 28.77 -2.88 2.24
CA ARG A 99 28.26 -4.04 2.99
C ARG A 99 27.16 -3.64 3.97
N GLU A 100 27.34 -2.53 4.68
CA GLU A 100 26.33 -2.06 5.64
C GLU A 100 25.01 -1.67 4.93
N LYS A 101 25.07 -1.12 3.71
CA LYS A 101 23.86 -0.87 2.89
C LYS A 101 23.15 -2.17 2.52
N ILE A 102 23.90 -3.21 2.11
CA ILE A 102 23.35 -4.52 1.76
C ILE A 102 22.64 -5.15 2.97
N PHE A 103 23.24 -5.10 4.16
CA PHE A 103 22.62 -5.60 5.40
C PHE A 103 21.37 -4.81 5.79
N ARG A 104 21.42 -3.47 5.70
CA ARG A 104 20.24 -2.62 5.98
C ARG A 104 19.09 -2.93 5.04
N GLU A 105 19.36 -3.08 3.75
CA GLU A 105 18.35 -3.45 2.76
C GLU A 105 17.71 -4.81 3.07
N ALA A 106 18.54 -5.83 3.27
CA ALA A 106 18.07 -7.18 3.54
C ALA A 106 17.22 -7.22 4.83
N THR A 107 17.65 -6.51 5.85
CA THR A 107 16.93 -6.36 7.12
C THR A 107 15.60 -5.65 6.91
N LEU A 108 15.59 -4.53 6.19
CA LEU A 108 14.38 -3.77 5.88
C LEU A 108 13.35 -4.63 5.15
N LYS A 109 13.77 -5.39 4.13
CA LYS A 109 12.91 -6.33 3.39
C LYS A 109 12.21 -7.33 4.31
N MET A 110 12.95 -7.92 5.26
CA MET A 110 12.36 -8.86 6.22
C MET A 110 11.46 -8.16 7.24
N SER A 111 11.89 -7.03 7.78
CA SER A 111 11.12 -6.25 8.75
C SER A 111 9.79 -5.77 8.19
N VAL A 112 9.74 -5.34 6.93
CA VAL A 112 8.49 -4.97 6.25
C VAL A 112 7.53 -6.16 6.14
N MET A 113 8.02 -7.35 5.78
CA MET A 113 7.20 -8.57 5.72
C MET A 113 6.68 -8.99 7.10
N ILE A 114 7.45 -8.79 8.16
CA ILE A 114 7.00 -9.02 9.54
C ILE A 114 5.91 -8.01 9.93
N PHE A 115 6.17 -6.72 9.66
CA PHE A 115 5.26 -5.62 10.00
C PHE A 115 3.89 -5.80 9.34
N LYS A 116 3.85 -6.23 8.07
CA LYS A 116 2.63 -6.46 7.28
C LYS A 116 1.58 -7.27 8.04
N ARG A 117 1.98 -8.29 8.80
CA ARG A 117 1.07 -9.04 9.68
C ARG A 117 0.96 -8.44 11.08
N ALA A 118 2.10 -8.08 11.68
CA ALA A 118 2.17 -7.69 13.08
C ALA A 118 1.28 -6.48 13.40
N VAL A 119 1.16 -5.53 12.48
CA VAL A 119 0.36 -4.32 12.67
C VAL A 119 -1.12 -4.63 12.90
N TYR A 120 -1.70 -5.56 12.13
CA TYR A 120 -3.10 -5.98 12.28
C TYR A 120 -3.29 -6.94 13.47
N GLU A 121 -2.37 -7.88 13.65
CA GLU A 121 -2.48 -8.90 14.70
C GLU A 121 -2.32 -8.32 16.12
N SER A 122 -1.53 -7.26 16.28
CA SER A 122 -1.34 -6.60 17.58
C SER A 122 -2.66 -6.08 18.16
N ARG A 123 -3.61 -5.68 17.29
CA ARG A 123 -4.91 -5.15 17.68
C ARG A 123 -5.91 -6.25 18.01
N ARG A 124 -5.92 -7.33 17.23
CA ARG A 124 -6.69 -8.55 17.52
C ARG A 124 -6.41 -9.11 18.91
N LYS A 125 -5.14 -9.05 19.36
CA LYS A 125 -4.73 -9.53 20.69
C LYS A 125 -5.06 -8.55 21.82
N SER A 126 -4.99 -7.24 21.58
CA SER A 126 -5.24 -6.19 22.59
C SER A 126 -6.69 -6.19 23.12
N ASN A 127 -7.65 -6.54 22.27
CA ASN A 127 -9.07 -6.59 22.64
C ASN A 127 -9.44 -7.71 23.62
N SER A 128 -8.52 -8.62 23.94
CA SER A 128 -8.76 -9.64 24.97
C SER A 128 -8.64 -9.10 26.40
N PHE A 129 -7.87 -8.02 26.67
CA PHE A 129 -7.62 -7.61 28.07
C PHE A 129 -7.41 -6.10 28.38
N ARG A 130 -7.45 -5.16 27.43
CA ARG A 130 -7.35 -3.72 27.78
C ARG A 130 -8.17 -2.81 26.87
N ARG A 131 -9.11 -2.06 27.47
CA ARG A 131 -9.60 -0.79 26.91
C ARG A 131 -8.46 0.23 27.00
N GLU A 132 -7.53 0.20 26.06
CA GLU A 132 -6.68 1.37 25.83
C GLU A 132 -7.56 2.47 25.26
N SER A 133 -7.48 3.68 25.83
CA SER A 133 -8.35 4.80 25.49
C SER A 133 -8.31 5.05 23.98
N LYS A 134 -9.46 4.93 23.32
CA LYS A 134 -9.65 5.27 21.91
C LYS A 134 -9.23 6.72 21.68
N VAL A 135 -8.00 6.95 21.24
CA VAL A 135 -7.61 8.22 20.64
C VAL A 135 -8.27 8.22 19.26
N ASN A 136 -9.30 9.04 19.10
CA ASN A 136 -9.98 9.20 17.82
C ASN A 136 -8.94 9.71 16.81
N PRO A 137 -8.68 9.03 15.68
CA PRO A 137 -7.63 9.44 14.73
C PRO A 137 -7.84 10.87 14.22
N ARG A 138 -9.11 11.31 14.15
CA ARG A 138 -9.51 12.67 13.75
C ARG A 138 -9.25 13.76 14.79
N LYS A 139 -9.06 13.41 16.08
CA LYS A 139 -8.81 14.36 17.19
C LYS A 139 -7.34 14.41 17.63
N ALA A 140 -6.48 13.59 17.02
CA ALA A 140 -5.08 13.44 17.40
C ALA A 140 -4.12 14.46 16.75
N VAL A 141 -4.64 15.39 15.94
CA VAL A 141 -3.83 16.36 15.16
C VAL A 141 -2.97 17.28 16.05
N ASN A 142 -3.32 17.46 17.33
CA ASN A 142 -2.59 18.31 18.27
C ASN A 142 -1.54 17.57 19.13
N LEU A 143 -1.37 16.25 18.94
CA LEU A 143 -0.37 15.46 19.66
C LEU A 143 0.89 15.29 18.80
N SER A 144 2.06 15.33 19.42
CA SER A 144 3.32 15.05 18.72
C SER A 144 3.35 13.58 18.27
N TRP A 145 3.74 13.35 17.02
CA TRP A 145 4.02 12.03 16.48
C TRP A 145 5.08 11.29 17.34
N PRO A 146 4.93 9.99 17.66
CA PRO A 146 3.85 9.04 17.33
C PRO A 146 2.71 9.02 18.37
N ARG A 147 1.48 8.90 17.88
CA ARG A 147 0.22 9.05 18.65
C ARG A 147 -0.52 7.72 18.79
N THR A 148 -0.60 6.94 17.72
CA THR A 148 -1.34 5.67 17.73
C THR A 148 -0.46 4.46 18.03
N THR A 149 -1.06 3.31 18.33
CA THR A 149 -0.31 2.05 18.47
C THR A 149 0.38 1.64 17.18
N THR A 150 -0.25 1.92 16.04
CA THR A 150 0.32 1.68 14.69
C THR A 150 1.55 2.54 14.45
N GLU A 151 1.47 3.84 14.76
CA GLU A 151 2.59 4.78 14.61
C GLU A 151 3.75 4.42 15.54
N ARG A 152 3.45 4.02 16.79
CA ARG A 152 4.47 3.54 17.74
C ARG A 152 5.18 2.28 17.24
N LEU A 153 4.45 1.32 16.66
CA LEU A 153 5.05 0.12 16.08
C LEU A 153 5.92 0.45 14.85
N LEU A 154 5.47 1.38 13.99
CA LEU A 154 6.24 1.86 12.84
C LEU A 154 7.59 2.46 13.27
N VAL A 155 7.57 3.39 14.22
CA VAL A 155 8.79 4.04 14.73
C VAL A 155 9.70 3.04 15.46
N ALA A 156 9.13 2.03 16.12
CA ALA A 156 9.93 0.99 16.78
C ALA A 156 10.62 0.03 15.81
N MET A 157 10.08 -0.18 14.61
CA MET A 157 10.60 -1.15 13.64
C MET A 157 11.43 -0.54 12.52
N PHE A 158 11.25 0.75 12.21
CA PHE A 158 11.83 1.38 11.03
C PHE A 158 12.40 2.77 11.30
N ASP A 159 13.66 2.92 10.91
CA ASP A 159 14.36 4.20 10.92
C ASP A 159 14.11 4.96 9.61
N GLY A 160 13.56 6.16 9.73
CA GLY A 160 13.36 7.08 8.60
C GLY A 160 12.02 6.95 7.88
N ALA A 161 11.60 8.08 7.31
CA ALA A 161 10.29 8.25 6.65
C ALA A 161 10.09 7.29 5.46
N ALA A 162 11.13 7.05 4.67
CA ALA A 162 11.04 6.18 3.49
C ALA A 162 10.75 4.71 3.88
N ALA A 163 11.45 4.19 4.90
CA ALA A 163 11.24 2.84 5.41
C ALA A 163 9.85 2.68 6.04
N GLN A 164 9.43 3.67 6.83
CA GLN A 164 8.08 3.70 7.43
C GLN A 164 6.99 3.76 6.34
N PHE A 165 7.16 4.57 5.30
CA PHE A 165 6.22 4.66 4.19
C PHE A 165 6.13 3.35 3.38
N LEU A 166 7.27 2.70 3.13
CA LEU A 166 7.31 1.39 2.49
C LEU A 166 6.57 0.33 3.33
N ALA A 167 6.76 0.34 4.65
CA ALA A 167 6.05 -0.56 5.56
C ALA A 167 4.53 -0.34 5.53
N ILE A 168 4.09 0.93 5.51
CA ILE A 168 2.67 1.31 5.35
C ILE A 168 2.11 0.79 4.03
N LEU A 169 2.80 1.07 2.91
CA LEU A 169 2.39 0.65 1.59
C LEU A 169 2.23 -0.86 1.48
N GLU A 170 3.17 -1.60 2.04
CA GLU A 170 3.18 -3.05 1.97
C GLU A 170 2.12 -3.68 2.88
N ALA A 171 1.85 -3.07 4.05
CA ALA A 171 0.76 -3.46 4.94
C ALA A 171 -0.62 -3.24 4.30
N LEU A 172 -0.80 -2.12 3.59
CA LEU A 172 -2.03 -1.78 2.87
C LEU A 172 -2.18 -2.53 1.53
N SER A 173 -1.11 -3.15 1.02
CA SER A 173 -1.14 -3.91 -0.23
C SER A 173 -1.77 -5.29 0.00
N ASP A 174 -3.10 -5.35 -0.15
CA ASP A 174 -3.88 -6.59 -0.16
C ASP A 174 -4.38 -6.92 -1.56
N ARG A 175 -4.01 -8.10 -2.07
CA ARG A 175 -4.43 -8.59 -3.39
C ARG A 175 -5.90 -8.91 -3.48
N SER A 176 -6.59 -9.13 -2.37
CA SER A 176 -8.03 -9.35 -2.38
C SER A 176 -8.78 -8.09 -2.83
N ARG A 177 -8.15 -6.91 -2.73
CA ARG A 177 -8.76 -5.62 -3.07
C ARG A 177 -8.37 -5.16 -4.46
N ASN A 178 -9.31 -5.25 -5.40
CA ASN A 178 -9.17 -4.61 -6.70
C ASN A 178 -9.19 -3.07 -6.56
N LEU A 179 -8.60 -2.34 -7.51
CA LEU A 179 -8.69 -0.87 -7.56
C LEU A 179 -10.11 -0.40 -7.92
N LEU A 180 -10.80 -1.17 -8.75
CA LEU A 180 -12.20 -0.95 -9.15
C LEU A 180 -13.05 -2.12 -8.64
N PRO A 181 -14.35 -1.90 -8.37
CA PRO A 181 -15.29 -2.95 -8.01
C PRO A 181 -15.33 -4.10 -9.04
N PRO A 182 -15.65 -5.33 -8.61
CA PRO A 182 -16.11 -5.68 -7.26
C PRO A 182 -14.95 -5.79 -6.26
N HIS A 183 -15.09 -5.10 -5.13
CA HIS A 183 -14.25 -5.32 -3.96
C HIS A 183 -14.87 -6.42 -3.10
N PRO A 184 -14.06 -7.23 -2.39
CA PRO A 184 -14.61 -8.06 -1.32
C PRO A 184 -15.36 -7.17 -0.32
N PRO A 185 -16.42 -7.69 0.34
CA PRO A 185 -17.14 -6.93 1.35
C PRO A 185 -16.15 -6.35 2.37
N VAL A 186 -16.36 -5.08 2.74
CA VAL A 186 -15.50 -4.37 3.70
C VAL A 186 -15.28 -5.27 4.93
N PRO A 187 -14.04 -5.44 5.42
CA PRO A 187 -13.77 -6.27 6.59
C PRO A 187 -14.71 -5.89 7.73
N GLU A 188 -15.51 -6.85 8.19
CA GLU A 188 -16.49 -6.64 9.26
C GLU A 188 -15.81 -6.31 10.60
N GLU A 189 -14.55 -6.71 10.76
CA GLU A 189 -13.72 -6.40 11.92
C GLU A 189 -13.39 -4.90 11.98
N ILE A 190 -14.08 -4.17 12.87
CA ILE A 190 -13.86 -2.74 13.17
C ILE A 190 -12.37 -2.44 13.45
N GLU A 191 -11.67 -3.37 14.11
CA GLU A 191 -10.25 -3.24 14.43
C GLU A 191 -9.35 -3.12 13.19
N ILE A 192 -9.62 -3.91 12.15
CA ILE A 192 -8.87 -3.86 10.90
C ILE A 192 -9.09 -2.52 10.21
N ARG A 193 -10.33 -2.01 10.24
CA ARG A 193 -10.66 -0.70 9.70
C ARG A 193 -9.93 0.42 10.43
N ASP A 194 -9.91 0.38 11.77
CA ASP A 194 -9.19 1.37 12.58
C ASP A 194 -7.69 1.38 12.24
N VAL A 195 -7.03 0.22 12.18
CA VAL A 195 -5.62 0.10 11.76
C VAL A 195 -5.40 0.66 10.36
N THR A 196 -6.30 0.35 9.44
CA THR A 196 -6.21 0.80 8.05
C THR A 196 -6.28 2.34 7.98
N SER A 197 -7.24 2.97 8.66
CA SER A 197 -7.33 4.43 8.71
C SER A 197 -6.12 5.07 9.43
N GLU A 198 -5.56 4.42 10.46
CA GLU A 198 -4.32 4.85 11.11
C GLU A 198 -3.12 4.80 10.13
N LEU A 199 -2.97 3.71 9.37
CA LEU A 199 -1.92 3.55 8.36
C LEU A 199 -2.02 4.60 7.25
N PHE A 200 -3.23 4.92 6.78
CA PHE A 200 -3.43 5.97 5.79
C PHE A 200 -3.16 7.37 6.35
N SER A 201 -3.54 7.65 7.60
CA SER A 201 -3.23 8.92 8.26
C SER A 201 -1.72 9.10 8.43
N ALA A 202 -1.03 8.04 8.87
CA ALA A 202 0.42 7.95 8.97
C ALA A 202 1.11 8.20 7.63
N GLY A 203 0.64 7.52 6.57
CA GLY A 203 1.19 7.66 5.23
C GLY A 203 1.01 9.06 4.67
N LEU A 204 -0.15 9.69 4.90
CA LEU A 204 -0.40 11.06 4.48
C LEU A 204 0.50 12.06 5.20
N GLU A 205 0.73 11.89 6.51
CA GLU A 205 1.64 12.76 7.28
C GLU A 205 3.08 12.67 6.76
N ILE A 206 3.59 11.45 6.53
CA ILE A 206 4.91 11.23 5.94
C ILE A 206 5.02 11.84 4.53
N LEU A 207 3.97 11.68 3.72
CA LEU A 207 3.92 12.19 2.35
C LEU A 207 3.91 13.73 2.32
N SER A 208 3.06 14.36 3.14
CA SER A 208 2.87 15.81 3.22
C SER A 208 4.05 16.57 3.84
N GLY A 209 4.92 15.91 4.59
CA GLY A 209 6.18 16.47 5.13
C GLY A 209 7.24 16.83 4.07
N ASN A 210 6.87 17.00 2.79
CA ASN A 210 7.75 17.31 1.65
C ASN A 210 8.88 16.29 1.39
N SER A 211 8.63 15.01 1.64
CA SER A 211 9.62 13.94 1.44
C SER A 211 9.75 13.42 0.00
N LEU A 212 9.12 14.03 -1.02
CA LEU A 212 9.20 13.51 -2.40
C LEU A 212 10.54 13.85 -3.07
N LYS A 213 11.23 12.84 -3.62
CA LYS A 213 12.47 13.03 -4.38
C LYS A 213 12.32 12.61 -5.84
N LYS A 214 13.01 13.30 -6.75
CA LYS A 214 13.13 12.91 -8.17
C LYS A 214 14.03 11.69 -8.28
N GLN A 215 13.52 10.56 -8.78
CA GLN A 215 14.36 9.43 -9.21
C GLN A 215 13.86 8.85 -10.53
N LYS A 216 14.80 8.61 -11.46
CA LYS A 216 14.55 8.15 -12.84
C LYS A 216 14.72 6.63 -13.03
N GLN A 217 14.93 5.87 -11.95
CA GLN A 217 15.15 4.42 -12.04
C GLN A 217 14.24 3.67 -11.07
N ASN A 218 13.63 2.60 -11.58
CA ASN A 218 12.73 1.67 -10.90
C ASN A 218 13.12 1.47 -9.43
N ILE A 219 12.27 1.93 -8.50
CA ILE A 219 12.08 1.48 -7.10
C ILE A 219 13.34 1.39 -6.20
N PHE A 220 14.54 1.75 -6.66
CA PHE A 220 15.77 1.38 -5.97
C PHE A 220 16.66 2.54 -5.53
N VAL A 221 16.12 3.38 -4.66
CA VAL A 221 16.92 4.07 -3.62
C VAL A 221 16.07 4.30 -2.36
N ILE A 222 15.50 3.24 -1.79
CA ILE A 222 15.27 3.22 -0.32
C ILE A 222 16.55 2.66 0.38
N THR A 223 17.58 2.33 -0.41
CA THR A 223 18.73 1.49 -0.04
C THR A 223 19.96 2.23 0.49
N ALA A 224 19.90 3.52 0.84
CA ALA A 224 21.12 4.23 1.26
C ALA A 224 20.92 5.45 2.18
N GLY A 225 20.01 5.39 3.15
CA GLY A 225 19.83 6.48 4.12
C GLY A 225 19.17 7.74 3.53
N GLU A 226 18.41 7.58 2.45
CA GLU A 226 17.65 8.66 1.85
C GLU A 226 16.26 8.77 2.48
N ASN A 227 15.97 9.92 3.10
CA ASN A 227 14.70 10.20 3.80
C ASN A 227 13.48 10.38 2.87
N GLY A 228 13.59 10.05 1.58
CA GLY A 228 12.60 10.43 0.57
C GLY A 228 11.64 9.30 0.14
N VAL A 229 10.40 9.64 -0.15
CA VAL A 229 9.38 8.76 -0.75
C VAL A 229 9.48 8.86 -2.27
N SER A 230 9.50 7.71 -2.95
CA SER A 230 9.49 7.64 -4.42
C SER A 230 8.13 8.07 -5.01
N GLY A 231 8.15 8.65 -6.22
CA GLY A 231 6.93 8.99 -6.96
C GLY A 231 6.02 7.79 -7.20
N ASP A 232 6.56 6.63 -7.55
CA ASP A 232 5.77 5.40 -7.79
C ASP A 232 5.08 4.93 -6.50
N ALA A 233 5.81 4.98 -5.39
CA ALA A 233 5.31 4.68 -4.06
C ALA A 233 4.14 5.61 -3.69
N ALA A 234 4.27 6.90 -3.98
CA ALA A 234 3.22 7.89 -3.74
C ALA A 234 2.00 7.68 -4.65
N VAL A 235 2.18 7.37 -5.93
CA VAL A 235 1.08 7.06 -6.86
C VAL A 235 0.33 5.81 -6.41
N LYS A 236 1.02 4.74 -6.00
CA LYS A 236 0.36 3.54 -5.46
C LYS A 236 -0.39 3.86 -4.17
N PHE A 237 0.16 4.70 -3.29
CA PHE A 237 -0.52 5.13 -2.07
C PHE A 237 -1.87 5.81 -2.38
N VAL A 238 -1.91 6.71 -3.37
CA VAL A 238 -3.15 7.36 -3.82
C VAL A 238 -4.14 6.32 -4.36
N LYS A 239 -3.69 5.38 -5.18
CA LYS A 239 -4.51 4.28 -5.72
C LYS A 239 -5.09 3.39 -4.61
N LEU A 240 -4.29 3.09 -3.58
CA LEU A 240 -4.75 2.33 -2.41
C LEU A 240 -5.79 3.13 -1.59
N ALA A 241 -5.59 4.44 -1.40
CA ALA A 241 -6.58 5.27 -0.71
C ALA A 241 -7.94 5.27 -1.44
N PHE A 242 -7.92 5.24 -2.78
CA PHE A 242 -9.12 5.08 -3.60
C PHE A 242 -9.78 3.71 -3.40
N SER A 243 -9.03 2.61 -3.47
CA SER A 243 -9.57 1.25 -3.34
C SER A 243 -10.10 0.90 -1.94
N TYR A 244 -9.60 1.59 -0.92
CA TYR A 244 -10.09 1.51 0.45
C TYR A 244 -11.18 2.53 0.77
N GLU A 245 -11.55 3.39 -0.20
CA GLU A 245 -12.52 4.47 -0.05
C GLU A 245 -12.18 5.48 1.06
N GLU A 246 -10.90 5.69 1.33
CA GLU A 246 -10.42 6.68 2.30
C GLU A 246 -10.36 8.08 1.65
N TRP A 247 -11.54 8.64 1.35
CA TRP A 247 -11.70 9.83 0.49
C TRP A 247 -10.88 11.04 0.92
N ASN A 248 -10.84 11.34 2.22
CA ASN A 248 -10.06 12.46 2.73
C ASN A 248 -8.56 12.30 2.42
N VAL A 249 -8.06 11.07 2.56
CA VAL A 249 -6.66 10.74 2.28
C VAL A 249 -6.42 10.71 0.78
N PHE A 250 -7.34 10.14 -0.01
CA PHE A 250 -7.29 10.14 -1.47
C PHE A 250 -7.18 11.55 -2.03
N TYR A 251 -8.07 12.47 -1.68
CA TYR A 251 -8.04 13.84 -2.21
C TYR A 251 -6.81 14.63 -1.75
N SER A 252 -6.41 14.49 -0.49
CA SER A 252 -5.24 15.18 0.06
C SER A 252 -3.95 14.70 -0.60
N SER A 253 -3.77 13.38 -0.70
CA SER A 253 -2.62 12.77 -1.36
C SER A 253 -2.64 13.02 -2.87
N PHE A 254 -3.80 12.97 -3.54
CA PHE A 254 -3.95 13.31 -4.96
C PHE A 254 -3.51 14.74 -5.24
N LYS A 255 -3.91 15.72 -4.42
CA LYS A 255 -3.48 17.12 -4.60
C LYS A 255 -1.95 17.24 -4.51
N PHE A 256 -1.36 16.61 -3.50
CA PHE A 256 0.08 16.67 -3.28
C PHE A 256 0.88 15.97 -4.39
N VAL A 257 0.52 14.73 -4.72
CA VAL A 257 1.16 13.94 -5.78
C VAL A 257 0.90 14.55 -7.14
N GLY A 258 -0.30 15.05 -7.42
CA GLY A 258 -0.65 15.72 -8.67
C GLY A 258 0.21 16.95 -8.93
N ASN A 259 0.41 17.81 -7.92
CA ASN A 259 1.31 18.95 -8.01
C ASN A 259 2.76 18.51 -8.30
N PHE A 260 3.22 17.45 -7.63
CA PHE A 260 4.54 16.89 -7.89
C PHE A 260 4.68 16.39 -9.33
N LEU A 261 3.72 15.59 -9.83
CA LEU A 261 3.75 15.03 -11.19
C LEU A 261 3.68 16.13 -12.25
N GLN A 262 2.88 17.18 -12.05
CA GLN A 262 2.79 18.32 -12.96
C GLN A 262 4.09 19.13 -13.02
N ALA A 263 4.82 19.21 -11.90
CA ALA A 263 6.13 19.86 -11.85
C ALA A 263 7.26 19.02 -12.48
N GLN A 264 7.01 17.75 -12.84
CA GLN A 264 7.97 16.94 -13.58
C GLN A 264 7.70 17.02 -15.09
N ASP A 265 8.65 17.57 -15.85
CA ASP A 265 8.68 17.49 -17.31
C ASP A 265 9.15 16.11 -17.82
N ASP A 266 8.74 15.04 -17.14
CA ASP A 266 9.10 13.67 -17.54
C ASP A 266 7.88 12.99 -18.19
N PRO A 267 8.00 12.51 -19.45
CA PRO A 267 6.90 11.81 -20.12
C PRO A 267 6.44 10.54 -19.38
N THR A 268 7.30 9.93 -18.55
CA THR A 268 6.94 8.75 -17.74
C THR A 268 5.82 9.04 -16.74
N TRP A 269 5.81 10.23 -16.14
CA TRP A 269 4.81 10.65 -15.16
C TRP A 269 3.47 11.06 -15.78
N LYS A 270 3.42 11.34 -17.08
CA LYS A 270 2.18 11.73 -17.77
C LYS A 270 1.13 10.63 -17.72
N LYS A 271 1.55 9.36 -17.82
CA LYS A 271 0.64 8.23 -17.66
C LYS A 271 0.03 8.22 -16.25
N ALA A 272 0.86 8.29 -15.21
CA ALA A 272 0.39 8.31 -13.82
C ALA A 272 -0.51 9.52 -13.53
N GLU A 273 -0.19 10.69 -14.09
CA GLU A 273 -1.01 11.90 -13.97
C GLU A 273 -2.42 11.69 -14.56
N ILE A 274 -2.51 11.12 -15.76
CA ILE A 274 -3.79 10.83 -16.42
C ILE A 274 -4.58 9.76 -15.65
N GLU A 275 -3.93 8.70 -15.19
CA GLU A 275 -4.57 7.64 -14.40
C GLU A 275 -5.19 8.20 -13.12
N LEU A 276 -4.46 9.04 -12.37
CA LEU A 276 -4.97 9.65 -11.15
C LEU A 276 -6.14 10.61 -11.42
N LYS A 277 -6.06 11.42 -12.48
CA LYS A 277 -7.18 12.28 -12.91
C LYS A 277 -8.42 11.48 -13.28
N LEU A 278 -8.23 10.35 -13.97
CA LEU A 278 -9.32 9.46 -14.34
C LEU A 278 -9.99 8.85 -13.11
N LEU A 279 -9.24 8.47 -12.06
CA LEU A 279 -9.83 7.99 -10.81
C LEU A 279 -10.76 9.03 -10.16
N THR A 280 -10.40 10.31 -10.18
CA THR A 280 -11.26 11.39 -9.67
C THR A 280 -12.58 11.48 -10.45
N LEU A 281 -12.54 11.32 -11.78
CA LEU A 281 -13.73 11.33 -12.64
C LEU A 281 -14.57 10.06 -12.49
N MET A 282 -13.94 8.93 -12.21
CA MET A 282 -14.60 7.64 -12.04
C MET A 282 -15.29 7.49 -10.69
N GLN A 283 -14.81 8.14 -9.63
CA GLN A 283 -15.39 8.04 -8.30
C GLN A 283 -16.93 8.10 -8.25
N PRO A 284 -17.60 9.14 -8.79
CA PRO A 284 -19.06 9.25 -8.71
C PRO A 284 -19.80 8.14 -9.49
N ILE A 285 -19.16 7.58 -10.52
CA ILE A 285 -19.72 6.51 -11.37
C ILE A 285 -19.56 5.15 -10.69
N VAL A 286 -18.44 4.95 -10.01
CA VAL A 286 -18.08 3.68 -9.38
C VAL A 286 -18.70 3.53 -7.99
N PHE A 287 -18.91 4.64 -7.27
CA PHE A 287 -19.47 4.68 -5.92
C PHE A 287 -20.69 5.63 -5.80
N PRO A 288 -21.80 5.35 -6.50
CA PRO A 288 -23.00 6.18 -6.44
C PRO A 288 -23.60 6.13 -5.01
N GLY A 289 -23.80 7.30 -4.39
CA GLY A 289 -24.49 7.45 -3.09
C GLY A 289 -23.64 7.76 -1.85
N LYS A 290 -22.31 7.83 -1.94
CA LYS A 290 -21.44 8.22 -0.80
C LYS A 290 -21.04 9.71 -0.76
N PHE A 291 -21.49 10.50 -1.74
CA PHE A 291 -21.14 11.92 -1.89
C PHE A 291 -21.85 12.85 -0.88
N GLU A 292 -23.04 12.48 -0.39
CA GLU A 292 -23.86 13.38 0.43
C GLU A 292 -23.38 13.56 1.88
N ARG A 293 -22.44 12.74 2.39
CA ARG A 293 -22.11 12.73 3.83
C ARG A 293 -20.77 13.38 4.19
N SER A 294 -20.00 13.90 3.23
CA SER A 294 -18.64 14.41 3.49
C SER A 294 -18.52 15.93 3.58
N PHE A 295 -19.57 16.69 3.22
CA PHE A 295 -19.52 18.15 3.13
C PHE A 295 -20.64 18.91 3.87
N SER A 296 -21.41 18.26 4.75
CA SER A 296 -22.24 19.00 5.71
C SER A 296 -21.37 19.45 6.88
N ILE A 297 -20.61 20.52 6.67
CA ILE A 297 -20.23 21.42 7.78
C ILE A 297 -21.55 22.09 8.17
N SER A 298 -22.21 21.55 9.19
CA SER A 298 -23.29 22.26 9.87
C SER A 298 -22.63 23.20 10.87
N ASP A 299 -22.27 24.40 10.39
CA ASP A 299 -22.22 25.56 11.26
C ASP A 299 -23.67 25.94 11.58
N ASP A 300 -24.08 25.67 12.82
CA ASP A 300 -24.82 26.62 13.66
C ASP A 300 -25.31 25.93 14.93
N ASP A 301 -24.54 26.13 15.99
CA ASP A 301 -24.99 26.00 17.37
C ASP A 301 -25.56 27.38 17.77
N ASN A 302 -26.88 27.55 17.73
CA ASN A 302 -27.60 28.46 18.63
C ASN A 302 -29.14 28.28 18.61
N SER A 303 -29.60 27.68 19.70
CA SER A 303 -30.80 28.05 20.48
C SER A 303 -32.23 27.86 19.92
N LYS A 304 -32.95 26.99 20.66
CA LYS A 304 -34.31 27.13 21.22
C LYS A 304 -35.56 26.73 20.40
N GLU A 305 -36.32 25.86 21.08
CA GLU A 305 -37.73 25.49 20.92
C GLU A 305 -38.66 26.59 20.38
N CYS A 306 -39.53 26.23 19.42
CA CYS A 306 -40.96 25.95 19.64
C CYS A 306 -41.79 26.21 18.36
N SER A 307 -42.76 25.30 18.10
CA SER A 307 -44.07 25.53 17.43
C SER A 307 -44.16 25.98 15.96
N THR A 308 -44.80 25.11 15.16
CA THR A 308 -45.62 25.35 13.95
C THR A 308 -46.73 26.40 14.21
N PRO A 309 -47.26 27.18 13.22
CA PRO A 309 -48.01 26.60 12.07
C PRO A 309 -47.98 27.34 10.70
N GLN A 310 -48.35 26.57 9.67
CA GLN A 310 -49.01 26.86 8.38
C GLN A 310 -48.91 28.24 7.71
N GLY A 311 -48.56 28.20 6.42
CA GLY A 311 -48.91 29.22 5.42
C GLY A 311 -48.20 29.01 4.07
N SER A 312 -48.97 28.72 3.01
CA SER A 312 -48.58 28.69 1.60
C SER A 312 -47.91 30.01 1.17
N GLU A 313 -47.03 30.13 0.17
CA GLU A 313 -47.14 29.67 -1.22
C GLU A 313 -45.79 29.92 -1.95
N THR A 314 -45.37 28.97 -2.81
CA THR A 314 -44.58 29.12 -4.06
C THR A 314 -43.34 30.02 -4.13
N THR A 315 -42.14 29.44 -4.36
CA THR A 315 -41.35 29.63 -5.60
C THR A 315 -40.27 28.52 -5.78
N GLN A 316 -40.51 27.65 -6.77
CA GLN A 316 -39.57 26.95 -7.67
C GLN A 316 -38.30 26.25 -7.12
N THR A 317 -38.46 24.97 -6.79
CA THR A 317 -37.38 23.98 -6.84
C THR A 317 -37.43 23.28 -8.20
N ILE A 318 -36.43 23.47 -9.05
CA ILE A 318 -36.21 22.64 -10.23
C ILE A 318 -35.72 21.28 -9.71
N ARG A 319 -36.65 20.35 -9.52
CA ARG A 319 -36.36 18.94 -9.29
C ARG A 319 -37.36 18.10 -10.07
N SER A 320 -36.81 17.09 -10.75
CA SER A 320 -37.48 15.84 -11.11
C SER A 320 -38.46 15.88 -12.29
N GLU A 321 -37.90 15.91 -13.49
CA GLU A 321 -38.55 15.31 -14.67
C GLU A 321 -37.56 14.35 -15.33
N CYS A 322 -37.63 13.08 -14.92
CA CYS A 322 -37.36 11.90 -15.77
C CYS A 322 -37.54 10.61 -14.94
N CYS A 323 -38.69 10.44 -14.30
CA CYS A 323 -39.09 9.16 -13.72
C CYS A 323 -40.59 8.96 -13.86
N SER A 324 -41.06 8.77 -15.09
CA SER A 324 -42.36 8.15 -15.33
C SER A 324 -42.43 7.60 -16.76
N GLU A 325 -41.81 6.44 -16.98
CA GLU A 325 -42.42 5.43 -17.85
C GLU A 325 -41.87 4.04 -17.53
N SER A 326 -42.82 3.11 -17.37
CA SER A 326 -42.63 1.75 -16.90
C SER A 326 -41.94 0.90 -17.95
N LEU A 327 -40.71 0.46 -17.67
CA LEU A 327 -40.06 -0.78 -18.11
C LEU A 327 -38.84 -0.97 -17.20
N LYS A 328 -38.61 -2.20 -16.69
CA LYS A 328 -37.58 -2.50 -15.68
C LYS A 328 -36.25 -1.81 -16.02
N PRO A 329 -35.71 -0.89 -15.20
CA PRO A 329 -34.45 -0.23 -15.52
C PRO A 329 -33.31 -1.18 -15.13
N GLY A 330 -32.51 -1.59 -16.12
CA GLY A 330 -31.10 -1.84 -15.85
C GLY A 330 -30.50 -0.56 -15.24
N ASP A 331 -29.59 -0.71 -14.28
CA ASP A 331 -28.89 0.41 -13.64
C ASP A 331 -28.36 1.38 -14.73
N PRO A 332 -28.85 2.63 -14.81
CA PRO A 332 -28.45 3.58 -15.87
C PRO A 332 -26.97 3.96 -15.80
N PHE A 333 -26.30 3.66 -14.67
CA PHE A 333 -24.87 3.81 -14.52
C PHE A 333 -24.08 2.56 -14.91
N HIS A 334 -24.75 1.45 -15.26
CA HIS A 334 -24.09 0.20 -15.59
C HIS A 334 -23.20 0.34 -16.84
N ASP A 335 -23.77 0.86 -17.93
CA ASP A 335 -23.05 1.07 -19.19
C ASP A 335 -21.96 2.14 -19.05
N LEU A 336 -22.23 3.19 -18.27
CA LEU A 336 -21.26 4.23 -17.96
C LEU A 336 -20.09 3.71 -17.12
N ARG A 337 -20.38 2.81 -16.16
CA ARG A 337 -19.37 2.15 -15.33
C ARG A 337 -18.53 1.18 -16.15
N ILE A 338 -19.15 0.44 -17.07
CA ILE A 338 -18.43 -0.41 -18.03
C ILE A 338 -17.50 0.47 -18.86
N LEU A 339 -18.01 1.52 -19.50
CA LEU A 339 -17.22 2.43 -20.33
C LEU A 339 -16.05 3.04 -19.54
N ALA A 340 -16.31 3.57 -18.34
CA ALA A 340 -15.28 4.17 -17.50
C ALA A 340 -14.21 3.14 -17.10
N THR A 341 -14.62 1.91 -16.74
CA THR A 341 -13.71 0.81 -16.40
C THR A 341 -12.90 0.37 -17.62
N THR A 342 -13.51 0.30 -18.81
CA THR A 342 -12.85 -0.04 -20.06
C THR A 342 -11.84 1.04 -20.46
N VAL A 343 -12.21 2.32 -20.39
CA VAL A 343 -11.30 3.44 -20.68
C VAL A 343 -10.12 3.43 -19.70
N PHE A 344 -10.38 3.23 -18.41
CA PHE A 344 -9.32 3.11 -17.41
C PHE A 344 -8.38 1.94 -17.71
N SER A 345 -8.94 0.77 -18.02
CA SER A 345 -8.17 -0.40 -18.44
C SER A 345 -7.28 -0.08 -19.65
N CYS A 346 -7.84 0.50 -20.71
CA CYS A 346 -7.11 0.85 -21.93
C CYS A 346 -5.98 1.87 -21.70
N VAL A 347 -6.20 2.89 -20.87
CA VAL A 347 -5.17 3.89 -20.52
C VAL A 347 -4.06 3.25 -19.67
N SER A 348 -4.44 2.31 -18.81
CA SER A 348 -3.49 1.57 -18.00
C SER A 348 -2.74 0.48 -18.80
N THR A 349 -3.28 -0.03 -19.91
CA THR A 349 -2.69 -1.09 -20.71
C THR A 349 -2.00 -0.57 -21.98
N SER A 350 -0.69 -0.31 -21.88
CA SER A 350 0.22 -0.57 -23.00
C SER A 350 1.39 -1.35 -22.43
N GLU A 351 1.42 -2.63 -22.80
CA GLU A 351 2.32 -3.72 -22.41
C GLU A 351 2.38 -4.05 -20.91
N GLN A 352 1.78 -5.22 -20.60
CA GLN A 352 1.75 -5.96 -19.33
C GLN A 352 0.59 -5.60 -18.37
N VAL A 353 -0.50 -6.38 -18.50
CA VAL A 353 -1.27 -7.01 -17.41
C VAL A 353 -1.27 -6.26 -16.07
N ILE A 354 -2.31 -5.44 -15.82
CA ILE A 354 -2.71 -4.84 -14.53
C ILE A 354 -1.57 -4.79 -13.48
N PRO A 355 -0.61 -3.86 -13.60
CA PRO A 355 0.41 -3.65 -12.59
C PRO A 355 -0.16 -2.69 -11.53
N GLY A 356 -1.18 -3.14 -10.79
CA GLY A 356 -1.73 -2.40 -9.65
C GLY A 356 -1.08 -2.79 -8.32
N PHE A 357 -0.47 -3.97 -8.29
CA PHE A 357 0.15 -4.57 -7.11
C PHE A 357 1.51 -5.18 -7.48
N GLU A 358 2.38 -4.38 -8.11
CA GLU A 358 3.81 -4.68 -8.04
C GLU A 358 4.17 -4.78 -6.55
N ILE A 359 4.75 -5.92 -6.18
CA ILE A 359 5.25 -6.16 -4.84
C ILE A 359 6.50 -5.29 -4.75
N PHE A 360 6.41 -4.15 -4.05
CA PHE A 360 7.46 -3.13 -4.06
C PHE A 360 8.83 -3.67 -3.61
N LEU A 361 8.82 -4.71 -2.78
CA LEU A 361 10.04 -5.34 -2.30
C LEU A 361 10.71 -6.29 -3.32
N LEU A 362 10.05 -6.61 -4.44
CA LEU A 362 10.51 -7.59 -5.43
C LEU A 362 11.19 -6.99 -6.66
N ASP A 363 11.13 -5.68 -6.89
CA ASP A 363 11.62 -5.07 -8.14
C ASP A 363 13.10 -4.72 -8.16
N VAL A 364 13.90 -5.41 -7.37
CA VAL A 364 15.30 -5.04 -7.10
C VAL A 364 16.33 -5.71 -8.00
N SER A 365 16.02 -6.79 -8.71
CA SER A 365 17.10 -7.73 -9.06
C SER A 365 17.33 -8.01 -10.54
N LEU A 366 17.10 -7.04 -11.44
CA LEU A 366 17.39 -7.22 -12.87
C LEU A 366 18.46 -6.29 -13.45
N ASN A 367 19.17 -5.52 -12.63
CA ASN A 367 20.42 -4.87 -13.05
C ASN A 367 21.61 -5.51 -12.32
N LEU A 368 21.95 -6.73 -12.72
CA LEU A 368 23.24 -7.37 -12.50
C LEU A 368 23.66 -8.09 -13.79
#